data_AF-A0A4R2L9T1-F1
#
_entry.id   AF-A0A4R2L9T1-F1
#
_cell.length_a   1.000
_cell.length_b   1.000
_cell.length_c   1.000
_cell.angle_alpha   90.00
_cell.angle_beta   90.00
_cell.angle_gamma   90.00
#
_symmetry.space_group_name_H-M   'P 1'
#
loop_
_entity.id
_entity.type
_entity.pdbx_description
1 polymer ?
#
loop_
_entity_poly.entity_id
_entity_poly.type
_entity_poly.pdbx_seq_one_letter_code
_entity_poly.pdbx_strand_id
1 'polypeptide(L)' 'MLLQMNIERQPVIQRGSLVIDPQCCMITLAEEEISLYPKEFDALCLLTQYPGWVLSSGLFYKAVWQGEMGRWICVL' A
#
# COMPACT_ATOMS: atom_id res chain seq x y z
N MET A 1 18.50 0.58 -28.24
CA MET A 1 19.01 -0.17 -27.07
C MET A 1 17.88 -0.27 -26.06
N LEU A 2 17.39 -1.48 -25.76
CA LEU A 2 16.40 -1.71 -24.71
C LEU A 2 17.13 -1.78 -23.37
N LEU A 3 16.79 -0.89 -22.44
CA LEU A 3 17.26 -0.98 -21.06
C LEU A 3 16.68 -2.26 -20.45
N GLN A 4 17.52 -3.25 -20.15
CA GLN A 4 17.12 -4.36 -19.29
C GLN A 4 16.97 -3.82 -17.87
N MET A 5 15.74 -3.47 -17.51
CA MET A 5 15.39 -3.08 -16.16
C MET A 5 15.09 -4.36 -15.38
N ASN A 6 15.97 -4.76 -14.47
CA ASN A 6 15.71 -5.85 -13.53
C ASN A 6 14.77 -5.34 -12.43
N ILE A 7 13.48 -5.25 -12.74
CA ILE A 7 12.44 -4.81 -11.79
C ILE A 7 11.99 -6.05 -11.01
N GLU A 8 12.48 -6.16 -9.78
CA GLU A 8 12.01 -7.18 -8.83
C GLU A 8 10.55 -6.90 -8.46
N ARG A 9 9.67 -7.89 -8.62
CA ARG A 9 8.25 -7.73 -8.26
C ARG A 9 8.07 -7.66 -6.75
N GLN A 10 7.29 -6.67 -6.30
CA GLN A 10 6.84 -6.66 -4.91
C GLN A 10 5.79 -7.78 -4.69
N PRO A 11 5.83 -8.48 -3.55
CA PRO A 11 4.87 -9.53 -3.26
C PRO A 11 3.46 -8.95 -3.07
N VAL A 12 2.47 -9.63 -3.66
CA VAL A 12 1.06 -9.36 -3.42
C VAL A 12 0.72 -9.70 -1.96
N ILE A 13 0.03 -8.79 -1.28
CA ILE A 13 -0.40 -8.97 0.10
C ILE A 13 -1.82 -9.52 0.10
N GLN A 14 -2.04 -10.70 0.68
CA GLN A 14 -3.36 -11.31 0.79
C GLN A 14 -3.75 -11.51 2.26
N ARG A 15 -4.95 -11.05 2.63
CA ARG A 15 -5.52 -11.16 3.98
C ARG A 15 -7.02 -11.45 3.87
N GLY A 16 -7.40 -12.72 4.03
CA GLY A 16 -8.79 -13.14 3.82
C GLY A 16 -9.23 -12.85 2.39
N SER A 17 -10.34 -12.11 2.22
CA SER A 17 -10.84 -11.67 0.91
C SER A 17 -10.17 -10.41 0.37
N LEU A 18 -9.27 -9.77 1.14
CA LEU A 18 -8.52 -8.60 0.72
C LEU A 18 -7.24 -9.02 -0.01
N VAL A 19 -7.02 -8.46 -1.20
CA VAL A 19 -5.80 -8.60 -1.99
C VAL A 19 -5.27 -7.19 -2.31
N ILE A 20 -3.98 -6.96 -2.09
CA ILE A 20 -3.31 -5.70 -2.40
C ILE A 20 -2.09 -6.00 -3.26
N ASP A 21 -2.01 -5.34 -4.42
CA ASP A 21 -0.79 -5.26 -5.23
C ASP A 21 -0.11 -3.90 -4.97
N PRO A 22 0.97 -3.85 -4.17
CA PRO A 22 1.67 -2.61 -3.86
C PRO A 22 2.34 -1.99 -5.07
N GLN A 23 2.69 -2.78 -6.09
CA GLN A 23 3.40 -2.29 -7.26
C GLN A 23 2.47 -1.58 -8.23
N CYS A 24 1.20 -2.01 -8.29
CA CYS A 24 0.18 -1.46 -9.18
C CYS A 24 -0.82 -0.52 -8.48
N CYS A 25 -0.67 -0.29 -7.18
CA CYS A 25 -1.65 0.43 -6.35
C CYS A 25 -3.08 -0.13 -6.48
N MET A 26 -3.20 -1.45 -6.66
CA MET A 26 -4.48 -2.14 -6.92
C MET A 26 -4.93 -2.87 -5.66
N ILE A 27 -6.22 -2.78 -5.37
CA ILE A 27 -6.85 -3.47 -4.24
C ILE A 27 -8.10 -4.19 -4.74
N THR A 28 -8.27 -5.44 -4.33
CA THR A 28 -9.55 -6.13 -4.46
C THR A 28 -10.05 -6.63 -3.12
N LEU A 29 -11.37 -6.57 -2.92
CA LEU A 29 -12.05 -7.13 -1.75
C LEU A 29 -13.17 -8.04 -2.25
N ALA A 30 -13.09 -9.32 -1.90
CA ALA A 30 -14.03 -10.32 -2.40
C ALA A 30 -14.18 -10.28 -3.93
N GLU A 31 -13.03 -10.18 -4.62
CA GLU A 31 -12.92 -10.17 -6.09
C GLU A 31 -13.42 -8.89 -6.78
N GLU A 32 -13.91 -7.90 -6.04
CA GLU A 32 -14.26 -6.58 -6.57
C GLU A 32 -13.10 -5.60 -6.39
N GLU A 33 -12.74 -4.87 -7.44
CA GLU A 33 -11.73 -3.82 -7.37
C GLU A 33 -12.26 -2.60 -6.61
N ILE A 34 -11.48 -2.13 -5.63
CA ILE A 34 -11.81 -0.94 -4.86
C ILE A 34 -10.83 0.18 -5.21
N SER A 35 -11.38 1.32 -5.62
CA SER A 35 -10.61 2.54 -5.78
C SER A 35 -10.45 3.27 -4.45
N LEU A 36 -9.21 3.47 -4.02
CA LEU A 36 -8.86 4.25 -2.84
C LEU A 36 -8.06 5.48 -3.25
N TYR A 37 -8.18 6.56 -2.47
CA TYR A 37 -7.25 7.68 -2.58
C TYR A 37 -5.84 7.25 -2.15
N PRO A 38 -4.78 7.91 -2.63
CA PRO A 38 -3.39 7.51 -2.33
C PRO A 38 -3.11 7.33 -0.84
N LYS A 39 -3.67 8.20 0.02
CA LYS A 39 -3.47 8.11 1.46
C LYS A 39 -4.26 7.01 2.14
N GLU A 40 -5.43 6.65 1.60
CA GLU A 40 -6.21 5.50 2.06
C GLU A 40 -5.48 4.20 1.69
N PHE A 41 -4.86 4.15 0.51
CA PHE A 41 -4.01 3.04 0.09
C PHE A 41 -2.79 2.88 1.01
N ASP A 42 -2.04 3.96 1.26
CA ASP A 42 -0.89 3.98 2.17
C ASP A 42 -1.30 3.49 3.58
N ALA A 43 -2.43 3.98 4.08
CA ALA A 43 -3.01 3.56 5.36
C ALA A 43 -3.31 2.06 5.40
N LEU A 44 -3.96 1.52 4.37
CA LEU A 44 -4.30 0.10 4.31
C LEU A 44 -3.04 -0.78 4.21
N CYS A 45 -2.05 -0.36 3.41
CA CYS A 45 -0.74 -1.01 3.34
C CYS A 45 -0.03 -1.03 4.69
N LEU A 46 -0.13 0.05 5.48
CA LEU A 46 0.43 0.08 6.83
C LEU A 46 -0.27 -0.92 7.75
N LEU A 47 -1.61 -0.95 7.74
CA LEU A 47 -2.38 -1.85 8.59
C LEU A 47 -2.14 -3.33 8.25
N THR A 48 -1.96 -3.67 6.97
CA THR A 48 -1.72 -5.06 6.54
C THR A 48 -0.32 -5.58 6.86
N GLN A 49 0.65 -4.69 7.10
CA GLN A 49 1.98 -5.03 7.60
C GLN A 49 1.97 -5.43 9.09
N TYR A 50 1.05 -4.89 9.89
CA TYR A 50 0.95 -5.12 11.32
C TYR A 50 -0.44 -5.68 11.72
N PRO A 51 -0.80 -6.89 11.26
CA PRO A 51 -2.13 -7.46 11.54
C PRO A 51 -2.32 -7.70 13.05
N GLY A 52 -3.46 -7.27 13.58
CA GLY A 52 -3.83 -7.47 14.99
C GLY A 52 -3.14 -6.51 15.97
N TRP A 53 -2.33 -5.57 15.48
CA TRP A 53 -1.72 -4.54 16.33
C TRP A 53 -2.65 -3.35 16.50
N VAL A 54 -2.67 -2.80 17.71
CA VAL A 54 -3.30 -1.50 17.96
C VAL A 54 -2.24 -0.42 17.77
N LEU A 55 -2.31 0.29 16.64
CA LEU A 55 -1.43 1.43 16.35
C LEU A 55 -1.99 2.69 17.01
N SER A 56 -1.13 3.47 17.65
CA SER A 56 -1.54 4.79 18.16
C SER A 56 -1.83 5.74 17.00
N SER A 57 -2.80 6.63 17.17
CA SER A 57 -3.17 7.62 16.16
C SER A 57 -1.97 8.49 15.74
N GLY A 58 -1.10 8.86 16.69
CA GLY A 58 0.12 9.63 16.42
C GLY A 58 1.14 8.87 15.56
N LEU A 59 1.36 7.58 15.83
CA LEU A 59 2.25 6.73 15.02
C LEU A 59 1.68 6.54 13.61
N PHE A 60 0.39 6.25 13.52
CA PHE A 60 -0.32 6.07 12.25
C PHE A 60 -0.25 7.34 11.39
N TYR A 61 -0.54 8.50 11.98
CA TYR A 61 -0.49 9.78 11.27
C TYR A 61 0.93 10.10 10.79
N LYS A 62 1.95 9.89 11.62
CA LYS A 62 3.35 10.10 11.19
C LYS A 62 3.73 9.20 10.02
N ALA A 63 3.41 7.91 10.12
CA ALA A 63 3.76 6.93 9.10
C ALA A 63 3.10 7.25 7.74
N VAL A 64 1.81 7.59 7.72
CA VAL A 64 1.06 7.79 6.46
C VAL A 64 1.16 9.23 5.94
N TRP A 65 1.12 10.23 6.81
CA TRP A 65 1.01 11.65 6.41
C TRP A 65 2.30 12.47 6.53
N GLN A 66 3.24 12.12 7.41
CA GLN A 66 4.49 12.88 7.57
C GLN A 66 5.68 12.32 6.77
N GLY A 67 5.42 11.38 5.86
CA GLY A 67 6.37 11.02 4.80
C GLY A 67 7.39 9.93 5.15
N GLU A 68 7.31 9.29 6.32
CA GLU A 68 8.20 8.15 6.64
C GLU A 68 7.92 6.91 5.77
N MET A 69 6.70 6.80 5.22
CA MET A 69 6.34 5.83 4.18
C MET A 69 6.19 6.45 2.78
N GLY A 70 6.69 7.67 2.57
CA GLY A 70 6.55 8.43 1.32
C GLY A 70 7.34 7.82 0.15
N ARG A 71 6.93 6.65 -0.34
CA ARG A 71 7.48 6.03 -1.55
C ARG A 71 6.79 6.51 -2.83
N TRP A 72 5.71 7.26 -2.71
CA TRP A 72 4.92 7.74 -3.84
C TRP A 72 4.99 9.26 -3.92
N ILE A 73 5.71 9.75 -4.91
CA ILE A 73 5.55 11.12 -5.41
C ILE A 73 4.20 11.12 -6.12
N CYS A 74 3.22 11.86 -5.60
CA CYS A 74 2.08 12.28 -6.41
C CYS A 74 2.65 13.08 -7.59
N VAL A 75 2.75 12.47 -8.76
CA VAL A 75 2.82 13.25 -10.00
C VAL A 75 1.41 13.82 -10.16
N LEU A 76 1.24 15.07 -9.71
CA LEU A 76 0.13 15.93 -10.13
C LEU A 76 0.24 16.23 -11.63
#